data_AF-A0A9W9P101-F1
#
_entry.id   AF-A0A9W9P101-F1
#
_cell.length_a   1.000
_cell.length_b   1.000
_cell.length_c   1.000
_cell.angle_alpha   90.00
_cell.angle_beta   90.00
_cell.angle_gamma   90.00
#
_symmetry.space_group_name_H-M   'P 1'
#
loop_
_entity.id
_entity.type
_entity.pdbx_description
1 polymer ?
#
loop_
_entity_poly.entity_id
_entity_poly.type
_entity_poly.pdbx_seq_one_letter_code
_entity_poly.pdbx_strand_id
1 'polypeptide(L)'
;FKLCFDTLPLSPFTPIDHLHFVAEDLQKPPSCRGQANPWNYPGFKKNVNRATTQVMMKTGHVERTNDRDYEIEERRYRTMEAAANRLQKEAKGYLDSLRAMTASQMRIAETIDAFYGDANTKDGVSRSYKQAVEDLDAETIKALDGPYRTTVLDPISRFTAYFPDVNECIKKRNHKLLDYDSMRAKVKRLVEKPDKDATKLPRTERELEMAKQAYEQLNEQLFTELPQLIDLRVPYLDPSFEALVKIQLRFCAEAYSRMAQVQQYLAAETRDQYARGDLDNRVEEVLQEIRDLSIAGTV
;
A
#
# COMPACT_ATOMS: atom_id res chain seq x y z
N PHE A 1 9.01 21.33 14.09
CA PHE A 1 9.01 21.32 12.62
C PHE A 1 10.01 22.29 11.98
N LYS A 2 10.36 23.43 12.59
CA LYS A 2 11.45 24.33 12.14
C LYS A 2 12.87 23.91 12.61
N LEU A 3 13.02 22.78 13.29
CA LEU A 3 14.28 22.32 13.90
C LEU A 3 14.89 21.06 13.26
N CYS A 4 14.25 20.45 12.25
CA CYS A 4 14.85 19.31 11.53
C CYS A 4 15.60 19.72 10.25
N PHE A 5 15.50 20.98 9.81
CA PHE A 5 16.15 21.43 8.58
C PHE A 5 17.58 21.95 8.79
N ASP A 6 17.94 22.43 9.99
CA ASP A 6 19.18 23.17 10.21
C ASP A 6 20.37 22.34 10.74
N THR A 7 20.20 21.04 11.01
CA THR A 7 21.24 20.22 11.66
C THR A 7 21.74 19.02 10.88
N LEU A 8 21.38 18.86 9.60
CA LEU A 8 22.01 17.82 8.79
C LEU A 8 23.15 18.45 7.98
N PRO A 9 24.43 18.11 8.26
CA PRO A 9 25.52 18.56 7.43
C PRO A 9 25.27 18.05 6.01
N LEU A 10 25.23 18.98 5.05
CA LEU A 10 25.22 18.72 3.62
C LEU A 10 26.51 17.97 3.24
N SER A 11 26.51 16.67 3.51
CA SER A 11 27.46 15.71 2.95
C SER A 11 27.21 15.62 1.45
N PRO A 12 28.24 15.59 0.60
CA PRO A 12 28.06 15.50 -0.84
C PRO A 12 27.28 14.24 -1.16
N PHE A 13 26.14 14.43 -1.83
CA PHE A 13 25.27 13.39 -2.34
C PHE A 13 26.10 12.28 -2.99
N THR A 14 26.11 11.09 -2.38
CA THR A 14 26.56 9.89 -3.09
C THR A 14 25.63 9.66 -4.29
N PRO A 15 26.17 9.37 -5.49
CA PRO A 15 25.39 9.34 -6.71
C PRO A 15 24.42 8.15 -6.72
N ILE A 16 23.56 8.18 -7.73
CA ILE A 16 22.62 7.18 -8.26
C ILE A 16 22.92 5.68 -7.94
N ASP A 17 24.17 5.31 -7.73
CA ASP A 17 24.65 3.96 -7.39
C ASP A 17 24.00 3.37 -6.14
N HIS A 18 23.66 4.16 -5.11
CA HIS A 18 22.98 3.62 -3.92
C HIS A 18 21.50 3.25 -4.16
N LEU A 19 20.81 3.96 -5.06
CA LEU A 19 19.44 3.60 -5.47
C LEU A 19 19.45 2.43 -6.44
N HIS A 20 20.45 2.35 -7.32
CA HIS A 20 20.70 1.17 -8.14
C HIS A 20 21.04 -0.06 -7.28
N PHE A 21 21.86 0.08 -6.24
CA PHE A 21 22.20 -0.99 -5.31
C PHE A 21 20.98 -1.49 -4.52
N VAL A 22 20.13 -0.57 -4.03
CA VAL A 22 18.85 -0.95 -3.38
C VAL A 22 17.89 -1.60 -4.38
N ALA A 23 17.84 -1.14 -5.63
CA ALA A 23 17.05 -1.77 -6.69
C ALA A 23 17.58 -3.17 -7.09
N GLU A 24 18.90 -3.38 -7.04
CA GLU A 24 19.57 -4.64 -7.36
C GLU A 24 19.42 -5.67 -6.23
N ASP A 25 19.44 -5.24 -4.96
CA ASP A 25 19.11 -6.09 -3.82
C ASP A 25 17.59 -6.37 -3.70
N LEU A 26 16.72 -5.47 -4.19
CA LEU A 26 15.28 -5.72 -4.37
C LEU A 26 14.97 -6.66 -5.56
N GLN A 27 15.91 -6.79 -6.51
CA GLN A 27 15.83 -7.74 -7.62
C GLN A 27 16.37 -9.11 -7.28
N LYS A 28 17.13 -9.26 -6.19
CA LYS A 28 17.43 -10.58 -5.65
C LYS A 28 16.19 -11.06 -4.90
N PRO A 29 15.43 -12.04 -5.40
CA PRO A 29 14.47 -12.71 -4.55
C PRO A 29 15.23 -13.18 -3.31
N PRO A 30 14.68 -13.03 -2.09
CA PRO A 30 15.24 -13.75 -0.95
C PRO A 30 15.37 -15.19 -1.40
N SER A 31 16.56 -15.76 -1.27
CA SER A 31 16.89 -17.06 -1.83
C SER A 31 16.07 -18.15 -1.13
N CYS A 32 14.80 -18.30 -1.52
CA CYS A 32 14.01 -19.49 -1.35
C CYS A 32 14.57 -20.49 -2.35
N ARG A 33 15.72 -21.09 -1.99
CA ARG A 33 16.25 -22.27 -2.67
C ARG A 33 15.14 -23.33 -2.65
N GLY A 34 14.48 -23.50 -3.80
CA GLY A 34 13.86 -24.74 -4.22
C GLY A 34 12.57 -25.20 -3.52
N GLN A 35 11.52 -24.37 -3.45
CA GLN A 35 10.17 -24.89 -3.23
C GLN A 35 9.18 -24.29 -4.24
N ALA A 36 8.51 -25.16 -4.97
CA ALA A 36 7.36 -24.84 -5.81
C ALA A 36 6.31 -24.05 -5.00
N ASN A 37 5.52 -23.18 -5.65
CA ASN A 37 4.45 -22.41 -5.01
C ASN A 37 3.68 -23.26 -3.97
N PRO A 38 3.79 -22.95 -2.66
CA PRO A 38 3.17 -23.75 -1.58
C PRO A 38 1.64 -23.82 -1.65
N TRP A 39 1.04 -22.89 -2.40
CA TRP A 39 -0.40 -22.65 -2.46
C TRP A 39 -1.13 -23.33 -3.62
N ASN A 40 -0.42 -24.08 -4.48
CA ASN A 40 -1.03 -24.68 -5.68
C ASN A 40 -1.34 -26.18 -5.51
N TYR A 41 -2.63 -26.53 -5.40
CA TYR A 41 -3.11 -27.92 -5.46
C TYR A 41 -4.34 -28.08 -6.39
N PRO A 42 -4.40 -29.16 -7.22
CA PRO A 42 -5.53 -29.45 -8.09
C PRO A 42 -6.77 -29.86 -7.26
N GLY A 43 -7.89 -29.15 -7.47
CA GLY A 43 -9.11 -29.31 -6.69
C GLY A 43 -9.95 -30.53 -7.07
N PHE A 44 -10.23 -31.40 -6.09
CA PHE A 44 -11.26 -32.44 -6.20
C PHE A 44 -12.64 -31.82 -5.91
N LYS A 45 -13.47 -31.62 -6.94
CA LYS A 45 -14.83 -31.09 -6.81
C LYS A 45 -15.78 -32.19 -6.29
N LYS A 46 -16.17 -32.11 -5.02
CA LYS A 46 -17.40 -32.76 -4.51
C LYS A 46 -18.41 -31.68 -4.14
N ASN A 47 -19.58 -31.74 -4.78
CA ASN A 47 -20.70 -30.86 -4.50
C ASN A 47 -21.53 -31.49 -3.37
N VAL A 48 -21.44 -30.94 -2.16
CA VAL A 48 -22.23 -31.35 -0.99
C VAL A 48 -23.00 -30.12 -0.50
N ASN A 49 -24.23 -30.32 0.00
CA ASN A 49 -25.17 -29.28 0.45
C ASN A 49 -24.67 -28.45 1.65
N ARG A 50 -23.65 -27.61 1.43
CA ARG A 50 -22.98 -26.77 2.43
C ARG A 50 -23.87 -25.64 2.97
N ALA A 51 -24.81 -25.15 2.17
CA ALA A 51 -25.77 -24.12 2.58
C ALA A 51 -26.69 -24.62 3.71
N THR A 52 -27.10 -25.89 3.67
CA THR A 52 -27.95 -26.50 4.70
C THR A 52 -27.21 -26.62 6.05
N THR A 53 -25.94 -26.98 6.03
CA THR A 53 -25.11 -27.09 7.24
C THR A 53 -24.89 -25.75 7.95
N GLN A 54 -24.63 -24.67 7.19
CA GLN A 54 -24.49 -23.33 7.78
C GLN A 54 -25.77 -22.86 8.48
N VAL A 55 -26.95 -23.15 7.93
CA VAL A 55 -28.24 -22.81 8.55
C VAL A 55 -28.48 -23.65 9.81
N MET A 56 -28.19 -24.96 9.78
CA MET A 56 -28.36 -25.84 10.94
C MET A 56 -27.38 -25.54 12.10
N MET A 57 -26.19 -25.01 11.80
CA MET A 57 -25.25 -24.53 12.81
C MET A 57 -25.76 -23.27 13.52
N LYS A 58 -26.35 -22.32 12.76
CA LYS A 58 -26.95 -21.11 13.34
C LYS A 58 -28.17 -21.38 14.21
N THR A 59 -28.87 -22.49 13.99
CA THR A 59 -30.02 -22.93 14.81
C THR A 59 -29.66 -23.91 15.92
N GLY A 60 -28.37 -24.17 16.17
CA GLY A 60 -27.90 -25.01 17.30
C GLY A 60 -28.12 -26.52 17.13
N HIS A 61 -28.44 -27.00 15.92
CA HIS A 61 -28.67 -28.43 15.65
C HIS A 61 -27.41 -29.22 15.30
N VAL A 62 -26.24 -28.56 15.26
CA VAL A 62 -24.93 -29.14 14.98
C VAL A 62 -23.91 -28.55 15.97
N GLU A 63 -23.19 -29.41 16.71
CA GLU A 63 -22.06 -28.99 17.55
C GLU A 63 -20.96 -28.40 16.66
N ARG A 64 -20.56 -27.16 16.95
CA ARG A 64 -19.55 -26.42 16.20
C ARG A 64 -18.16 -26.68 16.75
N THR A 65 -17.21 -27.01 15.88
CA THR A 65 -15.79 -27.05 16.25
C THR A 65 -15.27 -25.63 16.50
N ASN A 66 -14.52 -25.44 17.58
CA ASN A 66 -14.02 -24.15 18.04
C ASN A 66 -12.49 -24.14 18.04
N ASP A 67 -11.89 -23.48 17.05
CA ASP A 67 -10.43 -23.44 16.84
C ASP A 67 -9.88 -22.06 17.22
N ARG A 68 -9.95 -21.74 18.51
CA ARG A 68 -9.68 -20.39 19.02
C ARG A 68 -8.29 -19.85 18.64
N ASP A 69 -7.27 -20.71 18.63
CA ASP A 69 -5.91 -20.30 18.29
C ASP A 69 -5.76 -19.99 16.80
N TYR A 70 -6.37 -20.79 15.92
CA TYR A 70 -6.45 -20.50 14.49
C TYR A 70 -7.23 -19.21 14.22
N GLU A 71 -8.35 -18.98 14.91
CA GLU A 71 -9.16 -17.76 14.75
C GLU A 71 -8.36 -16.49 15.11
N ILE A 72 -7.45 -16.57 16.08
CA ILE A 72 -6.54 -15.47 16.42
C ILE A 72 -5.58 -15.18 15.25
N GLU A 73 -4.95 -16.22 14.69
CA GLU A 73 -4.01 -16.07 13.58
C GLU A 73 -4.70 -15.60 12.29
N GLU A 74 -5.89 -16.12 11.97
CA GLU A 74 -6.70 -15.61 10.86
C GLU A 74 -7.01 -14.12 11.07
N ARG A 75 -7.42 -13.70 12.27
CA ARG A 75 -7.71 -12.29 12.54
C ARG A 75 -6.47 -11.40 12.38
N ARG A 76 -5.30 -11.85 12.83
CA ARG A 76 -4.03 -11.14 12.62
C ARG A 76 -3.71 -11.01 11.13
N TYR A 77 -3.87 -12.10 10.36
CA TYR A 77 -3.70 -12.09 8.90
C TYR A 77 -4.65 -11.10 8.23
N ARG A 78 -5.96 -11.12 8.55
CA ARG A 78 -6.95 -10.19 7.99
C ARG A 78 -6.60 -8.72 8.26
N THR A 79 -6.08 -8.44 9.46
CA THR A 79 -5.65 -7.09 9.83
C THR A 79 -4.47 -6.63 8.96
N MET A 80 -3.47 -7.50 8.78
CA MET A 80 -2.33 -7.24 7.90
C MET A 80 -2.74 -7.10 6.43
N GLU A 81 -3.57 -8.01 5.92
CA GLU A 81 -4.11 -7.99 4.55
C GLU A 81 -4.79 -6.65 4.24
N ALA A 82 -5.68 -6.19 5.12
CA ALA A 82 -6.38 -4.92 4.96
C ALA A 82 -5.40 -3.73 4.96
N ALA A 83 -4.42 -3.73 5.87
CA ALA A 83 -3.41 -2.69 5.95
C ALA A 83 -2.51 -2.64 4.70
N ALA A 84 -2.06 -3.79 4.20
CA ALA A 84 -1.21 -3.89 3.02
C ALA A 84 -1.95 -3.50 1.73
N ASN A 85 -3.21 -3.91 1.55
CA ASN A 85 -4.04 -3.46 0.42
C ASN A 85 -4.28 -1.95 0.45
N ARG A 86 -4.51 -1.38 1.65
CA ARG A 86 -4.61 0.07 1.81
C ARG A 86 -3.30 0.75 1.45
N LEU A 87 -2.17 0.25 1.95
CA LEU A 87 -0.84 0.77 1.63
C LEU A 87 -0.59 0.78 0.12
N GLN A 88 -0.93 -0.29 -0.60
CA GLN A 88 -0.81 -0.35 -2.07
C GLN A 88 -1.60 0.78 -2.75
N LYS A 89 -2.85 0.99 -2.31
CA LYS A 89 -3.72 2.05 -2.85
C LYS A 89 -3.14 3.44 -2.58
N GLU A 90 -2.73 3.72 -1.34
CA GLU A 90 -2.18 5.03 -0.97
C GLU A 90 -0.83 5.29 -1.64
N ALA A 91 0.04 4.28 -1.75
CA ALA A 91 1.33 4.41 -2.43
C ALA A 91 1.15 4.73 -3.92
N LYS A 92 0.16 4.12 -4.58
CA LYS A 92 -0.18 4.49 -5.97
C LYS A 92 -0.74 5.90 -6.04
N GLY A 93 -1.67 6.24 -5.14
CA GLY A 93 -2.28 7.56 -5.06
C GLY A 93 -1.27 8.69 -4.85
N TYR A 94 -0.21 8.44 -4.08
CA TYR A 94 0.89 9.38 -3.87
C TYR A 94 1.60 9.75 -5.18
N LEU A 95 1.99 8.74 -5.97
CA LEU A 95 2.66 8.97 -7.26
C LEU A 95 1.76 9.72 -8.24
N ASP A 96 0.48 9.36 -8.29
CA ASP A 96 -0.50 10.03 -9.15
C ASP A 96 -0.71 11.50 -8.72
N SER A 97 -0.69 11.75 -7.41
CA SER A 97 -0.80 13.10 -6.84
C SER A 97 0.44 13.95 -7.12
N LEU A 98 1.65 13.38 -7.08
CA LEU A 98 2.87 14.08 -7.49
C LEU A 98 2.80 14.55 -8.95
N ARG A 99 2.39 13.65 -9.86
CA ARG A 99 2.20 13.98 -11.28
C ARG A 99 1.13 15.03 -11.50
N ALA A 100 0.00 14.92 -10.78
CA ALA A 100 -1.09 15.89 -10.90
C ALA A 100 -0.66 17.28 -10.41
N MET A 101 0.10 17.34 -9.32
CA MET A 101 0.63 18.56 -8.76
C MET A 101 1.58 19.26 -9.73
N THR A 102 2.58 18.55 -10.28
CA THR A 102 3.53 19.18 -11.22
C THR A 102 2.87 19.59 -12.53
N ALA A 103 1.92 18.80 -13.04
CA ALA A 103 1.11 19.19 -14.19
C ALA A 103 0.26 20.45 -13.90
N SER A 104 -0.24 20.62 -12.67
CA SER A 104 -0.95 21.84 -12.27
C SER A 104 -0.01 23.03 -12.16
N GLN A 105 1.19 22.82 -11.60
CA GLN A 105 2.21 23.85 -11.49
C GLN A 105 2.65 24.34 -12.88
N MET A 106 2.76 23.42 -13.86
CA MET A 106 3.04 23.75 -15.26
C MET A 106 1.99 24.69 -15.87
N ARG A 107 0.70 24.36 -15.73
CA ARG A 107 -0.39 25.21 -16.25
C ARG A 107 -0.38 26.62 -15.64
N ILE A 108 -0.06 26.73 -14.35
CA ILE A 108 0.11 28.03 -13.69
C ILE A 108 1.27 28.79 -14.33
N ALA A 109 2.42 28.14 -14.51
CA ALA A 109 3.59 28.74 -15.11
C ALA A 109 3.35 29.21 -16.55
N GLU A 110 2.70 28.40 -17.39
CA GLU A 110 2.30 28.77 -18.75
C GLU A 110 1.37 29.98 -18.77
N THR A 111 0.40 30.01 -17.85
CA THR A 111 -0.54 31.13 -17.75
C THR A 111 0.17 32.41 -17.34
N ILE A 112 1.01 32.38 -16.30
CA ILE A 112 1.81 33.53 -15.85
C ILE A 112 2.73 34.04 -16.96
N ASP A 113 3.41 33.14 -17.67
CA ASP A 113 4.28 33.49 -18.79
C ASP A 113 3.49 34.14 -19.95
N ALA A 114 2.29 33.66 -20.26
CA ALA A 114 1.43 34.29 -21.27
C ALA A 114 0.95 35.69 -20.86
N PHE A 115 0.60 35.90 -19.58
CA PHE A 115 0.12 37.20 -19.09
C PHE A 115 1.24 38.24 -18.97
N TYR A 116 2.39 37.86 -18.41
CA TYR A 116 3.49 38.78 -18.08
C TYR A 116 4.63 38.75 -19.10
N GLY A 117 4.77 37.69 -19.89
CA GLY A 117 5.86 37.51 -20.85
C GLY A 117 5.78 38.43 -22.07
N ASP A 118 4.57 38.84 -22.46
CA ASP A 118 4.29 39.78 -23.55
C ASP A 118 4.35 41.25 -23.11
N ALA A 119 4.24 41.52 -21.81
CA ALA A 119 4.21 42.87 -21.24
C ALA A 119 5.58 43.58 -21.24
N ASN A 120 6.61 42.99 -21.86
CA ASN A 120 7.97 43.53 -21.94
C ASN A 120 8.55 43.91 -20.57
N THR A 121 8.10 43.24 -19.49
CA THR A 121 8.63 43.47 -18.14
C THR A 121 10.07 42.96 -18.11
N LYS A 122 10.99 43.85 -17.71
CA LYS A 122 12.44 43.66 -17.79
C LYS A 122 13.00 42.66 -16.75
N ASP A 123 12.15 42.10 -15.90
CA ASP A 123 12.52 41.35 -14.71
C ASP A 123 12.71 39.85 -14.97
N GLY A 124 12.13 39.27 -16.03
CA GLY A 124 12.41 37.89 -16.47
C GLY A 124 11.97 36.79 -15.48
N VAL A 125 11.33 37.16 -14.37
CA VAL A 125 10.91 36.27 -13.28
C VAL A 125 9.89 35.24 -13.78
N SER A 126 8.91 35.64 -14.59
CA SER A 126 7.89 34.76 -15.14
C SER A 126 8.49 33.64 -16.00
N ARG A 127 9.43 33.99 -16.90
CA ARG A 127 10.19 33.04 -17.72
C ARG A 127 11.08 32.12 -16.88
N SER A 128 11.78 32.67 -15.87
CA SER A 128 12.60 31.86 -14.97
C SER A 128 11.76 30.89 -14.13
N TYR A 129 10.61 31.32 -13.63
CA TYR A 129 9.67 30.45 -12.92
C TYR A 129 9.18 29.32 -13.81
N LYS A 130 8.78 29.63 -15.05
CA LYS A 130 8.37 28.61 -16.03
C LYS A 130 9.46 27.59 -16.31
N GLN A 131 10.69 28.03 -16.56
CA GLN A 131 11.82 27.12 -16.74
C GLN A 131 12.02 26.21 -15.51
N ALA A 132 11.99 26.79 -14.30
CA ALA A 132 12.17 26.01 -13.07
C ALA A 132 11.08 24.94 -12.87
N VAL A 133 9.85 25.24 -13.29
CA VAL A 133 8.71 24.29 -13.27
C VAL A 133 8.84 23.24 -14.36
N GLU A 134 9.27 23.62 -15.57
CA GLU A 134 9.55 22.70 -16.68
C GLU A 134 10.63 21.69 -16.29
N ASP A 135 11.74 22.15 -15.71
CA ASP A 135 12.81 21.26 -15.30
C ASP A 135 12.39 20.38 -14.10
N LEU A 136 11.55 20.88 -13.19
CA LEU A 136 10.98 20.08 -12.10
C LEU A 136 10.13 18.92 -12.64
N ASP A 137 9.24 19.20 -13.59
CA ASP A 137 8.41 18.15 -14.19
C ASP A 137 9.22 17.17 -15.05
N ALA A 138 10.07 17.71 -15.93
CA ALA A 138 10.78 16.92 -16.94
C ALA A 138 11.93 16.10 -16.35
N GLU A 139 12.70 16.64 -15.40
CA GLU A 139 13.90 15.99 -14.89
C GLU A 139 13.67 15.32 -13.54
N THR A 140 12.80 15.87 -12.68
CA THR A 140 12.62 15.34 -11.32
C THR A 140 11.54 14.27 -11.30
N ILE A 141 10.31 14.58 -11.73
CA ILE A 141 9.21 13.60 -11.67
C ILE A 141 9.46 12.41 -12.58
N LYS A 142 9.88 12.63 -13.84
CA LYS A 142 10.17 11.52 -14.76
C LYS A 142 11.32 10.64 -14.28
N ALA A 143 12.36 11.22 -13.66
CA ALA A 143 13.47 10.44 -13.11
C ALA A 143 13.11 9.69 -11.82
N LEU A 144 12.11 10.16 -11.06
CA LEU A 144 11.65 9.50 -9.84
C LEU A 144 10.59 8.41 -10.11
N ASP A 145 9.84 8.51 -11.22
CA ASP A 145 8.73 7.59 -11.53
C ASP A 145 9.19 6.12 -11.63
N GLY A 146 10.24 5.86 -12.40
CA GLY A 146 10.82 4.53 -12.56
C GLY A 146 11.28 3.93 -11.23
N PRO A 147 12.20 4.60 -10.50
CA PRO A 147 12.64 4.16 -9.18
C PRO A 147 11.50 3.95 -8.19
N TYR A 148 10.51 4.85 -8.14
CA TYR A 148 9.36 4.70 -7.23
C TYR A 148 8.54 3.45 -7.56
N ARG A 149 8.26 3.20 -8.85
CA ARG A 149 7.56 2.00 -9.28
C ARG A 149 8.32 0.74 -8.86
N THR A 150 9.61 0.66 -9.22
CA THR A 150 10.42 -0.53 -8.99
C THR A 150 10.70 -0.80 -7.52
N THR A 151 10.92 0.24 -6.71
CA THR A 151 11.36 0.09 -5.31
C THR A 151 10.23 0.16 -4.29
N VAL A 152 9.08 0.76 -4.65
CA VAL A 152 7.93 0.93 -3.75
C VAL A 152 6.70 0.19 -4.27
N LEU A 153 6.21 0.51 -5.46
CA LEU A 153 4.92 -0.03 -5.94
C LEU A 153 4.97 -1.51 -6.29
N ASP A 154 6.00 -1.95 -7.00
CA ASP A 154 6.11 -3.32 -7.47
C ASP A 154 6.27 -4.32 -6.30
N PRO A 155 7.14 -4.08 -5.29
CA PRO A 155 7.22 -4.95 -4.11
C PRO A 155 5.90 -5.01 -3.35
N ILE A 156 5.28 -3.86 -3.05
CA ILE A 156 3.98 -3.84 -2.36
C ILE A 156 2.92 -4.61 -3.17
N SER A 157 2.89 -4.44 -4.49
CA SER A 157 1.93 -5.15 -5.36
C SER A 157 2.18 -6.65 -5.44
N ARG A 158 3.45 -7.08 -5.43
CA ARG A 158 3.81 -8.50 -5.34
C ARG A 158 3.38 -9.10 -4.01
N PHE A 159 3.57 -8.37 -2.91
CA PHE A 159 3.14 -8.81 -1.58
C PHE A 159 1.62 -9.00 -1.51
N THR A 160 0.83 -8.04 -2.01
CA THR A 160 -0.63 -8.13 -1.99
C THR A 160 -1.17 -9.18 -2.97
N ALA A 161 -0.43 -9.53 -4.01
CA ALA A 161 -0.81 -10.56 -4.99
C ALA A 161 -0.90 -11.98 -4.40
N TYR A 162 -0.31 -12.25 -3.24
CA TYR A 162 -0.41 -13.55 -2.56
C TYR A 162 -1.73 -13.74 -1.80
N PHE A 163 -2.40 -12.65 -1.40
CA PHE A 163 -3.58 -12.73 -0.53
C PHE A 163 -4.76 -13.49 -1.14
N PRO A 164 -5.07 -13.38 -2.46
CA PRO A 164 -6.14 -14.18 -3.07
C PRO A 164 -5.95 -15.69 -2.89
N ASP A 165 -4.73 -16.20 -3.02
CA ASP A 165 -4.44 -17.63 -2.88
C ASP A 165 -4.60 -18.09 -1.42
N VAL A 166 -4.07 -17.30 -0.47
CA VAL A 166 -4.22 -17.55 0.97
C VAL A 166 -5.71 -17.52 1.36
N ASN A 167 -6.48 -16.58 0.81
CA ASN A 167 -7.92 -16.48 1.04
C ASN A 167 -8.70 -17.69 0.52
N GLU A 168 -8.32 -18.23 -0.64
CA GLU A 168 -8.92 -19.46 -1.14
C GLU A 168 -8.56 -20.67 -0.27
N CYS A 169 -7.35 -20.73 0.32
CA CYS A 169 -7.00 -21.75 1.31
C CYS A 169 -7.83 -21.64 2.59
N ILE A 170 -7.97 -20.45 3.16
CA ILE A 170 -8.85 -20.19 4.32
C ILE A 170 -10.30 -20.62 4.02
N LYS A 171 -10.81 -20.26 2.84
CA LYS A 171 -12.15 -20.65 2.40
C LYS A 171 -12.29 -22.17 2.24
N LYS A 172 -11.29 -22.85 1.68
CA LYS A 172 -11.25 -24.33 1.58
C LYS A 172 -11.27 -24.96 2.97
N ARG A 173 -10.45 -24.48 3.92
CA ARG A 173 -10.43 -24.93 5.32
C ARG A 173 -11.82 -24.80 5.95
N ASN A 174 -12.45 -23.64 5.81
CA ASN A 174 -13.79 -23.39 6.34
C ASN A 174 -14.85 -24.34 5.73
N HIS A 175 -14.77 -24.64 4.44
CA HIS A 175 -15.62 -25.66 3.83
C HIS A 175 -15.38 -27.06 4.39
N LYS A 176 -14.12 -27.45 4.64
CA LYS A 176 -13.78 -28.74 5.23
C LYS A 176 -14.24 -28.88 6.67
N LEU A 177 -14.17 -27.80 7.44
CA LEU A 177 -14.73 -27.75 8.80
C LEU A 177 -16.25 -28.02 8.80
N LEU A 178 -16.98 -27.41 7.86
CA LEU A 178 -18.42 -27.68 7.70
C LEU A 178 -18.71 -29.13 7.30
N ASP A 179 -17.92 -29.68 6.37
CA ASP A 179 -18.05 -31.07 5.94
C ASP A 179 -17.78 -32.03 7.13
N TYR A 180 -16.76 -31.77 7.94
CA TYR A 180 -16.41 -32.52 9.16
C TYR A 180 -17.52 -32.46 10.21
N ASP A 181 -17.98 -31.27 10.60
CA ASP A 181 -19.04 -31.09 11.59
C ASP A 181 -20.36 -31.75 11.13
N SER A 182 -20.67 -31.67 9.83
CA SER A 182 -21.83 -32.35 9.25
C SER A 182 -21.73 -33.87 9.34
N MET A 183 -20.55 -34.45 9.10
CA MET A 183 -20.34 -35.90 9.24
C MET A 183 -20.38 -36.32 10.72
N ARG A 184 -19.84 -35.50 11.63
CA ARG A 184 -19.89 -35.77 13.08
C ARG A 184 -21.33 -35.83 13.57
N ALA A 185 -22.17 -34.87 13.15
CA ALA A 185 -23.59 -34.89 13.46
C ALA A 185 -24.33 -36.11 12.86
N LYS A 186 -23.95 -36.53 11.64
CA LYS A 186 -24.53 -37.72 10.99
C LYS A 186 -24.18 -39.01 11.73
N VAL A 187 -22.92 -39.18 12.15
CA VAL A 187 -22.48 -40.32 12.96
C VAL A 187 -23.20 -40.33 14.30
N LYS A 188 -23.26 -39.19 15.02
CA LYS A 188 -23.99 -39.07 16.30
C LYS A 188 -25.44 -39.56 16.19
N ARG A 189 -26.16 -39.13 15.15
CA ARG A 189 -27.54 -39.57 14.89
C ARG A 189 -27.66 -41.07 14.61
N LEU A 190 -26.70 -41.67 13.88
CA LEU A 190 -26.70 -43.12 13.59
C LEU A 190 -26.34 -43.95 14.83
N VAL A 191 -25.56 -43.41 15.76
CA VAL A 191 -25.28 -44.04 17.06
C VAL A 191 -26.52 -44.00 17.97
N GLU A 192 -27.17 -42.83 18.06
CA GLU A 192 -28.39 -42.66 18.88
C GLU A 192 -29.59 -43.45 18.33
N LYS A 193 -29.71 -43.53 17.00
CA LYS A 193 -30.76 -44.28 16.30
C LYS A 193 -30.12 -45.18 15.23
N PRO A 194 -29.75 -46.43 15.61
CA PRO A 194 -29.15 -47.39 14.69
C PRO A 194 -30.04 -47.63 13.46
N ASP A 195 -29.41 -47.68 12.29
CA ASP A 195 -30.09 -48.00 11.04
C ASP A 195 -30.34 -49.51 10.94
N LYS A 196 -31.26 -49.91 10.06
CA LYS A 196 -31.51 -51.32 9.74
C LYS A 196 -30.32 -51.94 9.02
N ASP A 197 -29.56 -51.14 8.27
CA ASP A 197 -28.31 -51.54 7.64
C ASP A 197 -27.12 -51.40 8.61
N ALA A 198 -26.65 -52.53 9.14
CA ALA A 198 -25.52 -52.60 10.06
C ALA A 198 -24.18 -52.12 9.45
N THR A 199 -24.06 -52.03 8.13
CA THR A 199 -22.84 -51.55 7.45
C THR A 199 -22.78 -50.03 7.34
N LYS A 200 -23.92 -49.34 7.50
CA LYS A 200 -24.05 -47.89 7.29
C LYS A 200 -23.28 -47.07 8.32
N LEU A 201 -23.30 -47.49 9.59
CA LEU A 201 -22.55 -46.81 10.65
C LEU A 201 -21.03 -46.93 10.42
N PRO A 202 -20.44 -48.14 10.27
CA PRO A 202 -19.00 -48.28 9.97
C PRO A 202 -18.56 -47.53 8.71
N ARG A 203 -19.40 -47.49 7.67
CA ARG A 203 -19.11 -46.72 6.46
C ARG A 203 -19.10 -45.21 6.73
N THR A 204 -20.08 -44.70 7.48
CA THR A 204 -20.17 -43.27 7.80
C THR A 204 -19.05 -42.83 8.75
N GLU A 205 -18.59 -43.71 9.65
CA GLU A 205 -17.41 -43.47 10.50
C GLU A 205 -16.12 -43.33 9.67
N ARG A 206 -15.94 -44.16 8.64
CA ARG A 206 -14.82 -43.99 7.68
C ARG A 206 -14.92 -42.66 6.92
N GLU A 207 -16.12 -42.27 6.50
CA GLU A 207 -16.35 -40.97 5.84
C GLU A 207 -16.05 -39.78 6.79
N LEU A 208 -16.40 -39.91 8.08
CA LEU A 208 -16.07 -38.93 9.12
C LEU A 208 -14.55 -38.79 9.29
N GLU A 209 -13.83 -39.91 9.38
CA GLU A 209 -12.38 -39.91 9.52
C GLU A 209 -11.69 -39.24 8.32
N MET A 210 -12.13 -39.54 7.10
CA MET A 210 -11.64 -38.85 5.90
C MET A 210 -11.94 -37.34 5.91
N ALA A 211 -13.12 -36.93 6.40
CA ALA A 211 -13.48 -35.51 6.51
C ALA A 211 -12.64 -34.80 7.56
N LYS A 212 -12.36 -35.47 8.69
CA LYS A 212 -11.49 -34.99 9.76
C LYS A 212 -10.07 -34.75 9.26
N GLN A 213 -9.45 -35.75 8.64
CA GLN A 213 -8.08 -35.65 8.10
C GLN A 213 -7.95 -34.52 7.08
N ALA A 214 -8.92 -34.36 6.17
CA ALA A 214 -8.92 -33.29 5.18
C ALA A 214 -9.08 -31.89 5.80
N TYR A 215 -9.78 -31.78 6.93
CA TYR A 215 -9.90 -30.54 7.69
C TYR A 215 -8.60 -30.24 8.45
N GLU A 216 -8.10 -31.21 9.22
CA GLU A 216 -6.91 -31.07 10.06
C GLU A 216 -5.67 -30.69 9.24
N GLN A 217 -5.50 -31.31 8.06
CA GLN A 217 -4.41 -30.97 7.15
C GLN A 217 -4.39 -29.48 6.77
N LEU A 218 -5.54 -28.93 6.36
CA LEU A 218 -5.62 -27.50 6.00
C LEU A 218 -5.52 -26.58 7.23
N ASN A 219 -6.05 -27.03 8.37
CA ASN A 219 -6.00 -26.28 9.60
C ASN A 219 -4.56 -26.13 10.11
N GLU A 220 -3.82 -27.23 10.17
CA GLU A 220 -2.41 -27.25 10.60
C GLU A 220 -1.52 -26.45 9.65
N GLN A 221 -1.75 -26.58 8.34
CA GLN A 221 -1.06 -25.78 7.34
C GLN A 221 -1.26 -24.28 7.58
N LEU A 222 -2.50 -23.81 7.64
CA LEU A 222 -2.77 -22.37 7.83
C LEU A 222 -2.31 -21.88 9.21
N PHE A 223 -2.44 -22.70 10.25
CA PHE A 223 -1.96 -22.37 11.59
C PHE A 223 -0.43 -22.16 11.62
N THR A 224 0.30 -22.89 10.78
CA THR A 224 1.76 -22.79 10.67
C THR A 224 2.19 -21.64 9.75
N GLU A 225 1.50 -21.46 8.61
CA GLU A 225 1.94 -20.56 7.54
C GLU A 225 1.46 -19.11 7.73
N LEU A 226 0.30 -18.86 8.34
CA LEU A 226 -0.20 -17.50 8.56
C LEU A 226 0.72 -16.66 9.46
N PRO A 227 1.22 -17.16 10.62
CA PRO A 227 2.19 -16.42 11.43
C PRO A 227 3.47 -16.08 10.67
N GLN A 228 3.98 -17.02 9.87
CA GLN A 228 5.21 -16.82 9.08
C GLN A 228 5.02 -15.73 8.03
N LEU A 229 3.88 -15.72 7.33
CA LEU A 229 3.55 -14.67 6.37
C LEU A 229 3.43 -13.31 7.07
N ILE A 230 2.83 -13.28 8.26
CA ILE A 230 2.73 -12.06 9.08
C ILE A 230 4.13 -11.56 9.43
N ASP A 231 5.02 -12.40 9.93
CA ASP A 231 6.36 -11.98 10.36
C ASP A 231 7.25 -11.54 9.19
N LEU A 232 7.08 -12.15 8.01
CA LEU A 232 7.80 -11.78 6.78
C LEU A 232 7.48 -10.35 6.29
N ARG A 233 6.32 -9.78 6.67
CA ARG A 233 5.87 -8.46 6.17
C ARG A 233 6.90 -7.35 6.41
N VAL A 234 7.59 -7.37 7.55
CA VAL A 234 8.52 -6.32 7.98
C VAL A 234 9.78 -6.35 7.12
N PRO A 235 10.60 -7.43 7.13
CA PRO A 235 11.80 -7.47 6.30
C PRO A 235 11.52 -7.37 4.80
N TYR A 236 10.31 -7.73 4.34
CA TYR A 236 9.92 -7.58 2.95
C TYR A 236 9.61 -6.12 2.56
N LEU A 237 8.90 -5.38 3.42
CA LEU A 237 8.44 -4.01 3.12
C LEU A 237 9.39 -2.91 3.62
N ASP A 238 10.28 -3.21 4.58
CA ASP A 238 11.24 -2.25 5.13
C ASP A 238 12.09 -1.56 4.05
N PRO A 239 12.67 -2.26 3.06
CA PRO A 239 13.44 -1.61 2.00
C PRO A 239 12.58 -0.67 1.14
N SER A 240 11.30 -1.01 0.90
CA SER A 240 10.36 -0.16 0.19
C SER A 240 10.02 1.11 0.98
N PHE A 241 9.92 1.00 2.30
CA PHE A 241 9.71 2.17 3.17
C PHE A 241 10.93 3.09 3.16
N GLU A 242 12.14 2.54 3.25
CA GLU A 242 13.38 3.31 3.13
C GLU A 242 13.48 4.01 1.77
N ALA A 243 13.19 3.30 0.68
CA ALA A 243 13.20 3.86 -0.67
C ALA A 243 12.16 4.98 -0.82
N LEU A 244 10.95 4.80 -0.26
CA LEU A 244 9.91 5.82 -0.25
C LEU A 244 10.41 7.11 0.39
N VAL A 245 10.98 7.04 1.59
CA VAL A 245 11.49 8.22 2.31
C VAL A 245 12.60 8.91 1.52
N LYS A 246 13.54 8.15 0.93
CA LYS A 246 14.63 8.71 0.11
C LYS A 246 14.10 9.42 -1.14
N ILE A 247 13.11 8.84 -1.82
CA ILE A 247 12.48 9.44 -3.00
C ILE A 247 11.75 10.74 -2.62
N GLN A 248 11.01 10.74 -1.50
CA GLN A 248 10.32 11.92 -0.99
C GLN A 248 11.29 13.04 -0.65
N LEU A 249 12.38 12.73 0.05
CA LEU A 249 13.43 13.68 0.38
C LEU A 249 14.06 14.28 -0.87
N ARG A 250 14.40 13.43 -1.85
CA ARG A 250 14.97 13.87 -3.14
C ARG A 250 14.02 14.79 -3.88
N PHE A 251 12.75 14.43 -3.97
CA PHE A 251 11.73 15.27 -4.59
C PHE A 251 11.66 16.66 -3.93
N CYS A 252 11.58 16.71 -2.60
CA CYS A 252 11.51 17.97 -1.87
C CYS A 252 12.78 18.82 -2.04
N ALA A 253 13.96 18.20 -2.01
CA ALA A 253 15.23 18.90 -2.17
C ALA A 253 15.39 19.50 -3.59
N GLU A 254 15.07 18.72 -4.63
CA GLU A 254 15.11 19.19 -6.02
C GLU A 254 14.06 20.28 -6.27
N ALA A 255 12.83 20.12 -5.76
CA ALA A 255 11.79 21.14 -5.85
C ALA A 255 12.21 22.45 -5.17
N TYR A 256 12.76 22.38 -3.96
CA TYR A 256 13.28 23.56 -3.27
C TYR A 256 14.41 24.22 -4.05
N SER A 257 15.40 23.45 -4.50
CA SER A 257 16.54 23.98 -5.25
C SER A 257 16.12 24.71 -6.52
N ARG A 258 15.17 24.15 -7.29
CA ARG A 258 14.66 24.78 -8.52
C ARG A 258 13.89 26.06 -8.23
N MET A 259 13.02 26.06 -7.21
CA MET A 259 12.27 27.26 -6.82
C MET A 259 13.17 28.36 -6.24
N ALA A 260 14.22 27.99 -5.50
CA ALA A 260 15.20 28.94 -4.95
C ALA A 260 15.96 29.71 -6.04
N GLN A 261 16.18 29.10 -7.22
CA GLN A 261 16.81 29.79 -8.35
C GLN A 261 15.96 30.95 -8.87
N VAL A 262 14.63 30.82 -8.84
CA VAL A 262 13.70 31.89 -9.24
C VAL A 262 13.84 33.12 -8.34
N GLN A 263 14.18 32.92 -7.05
CA GLN A 263 14.37 34.04 -6.12
C GLN A 263 15.47 35.01 -6.56
N GLN A 264 16.45 34.56 -7.35
CA GLN A 264 17.55 35.41 -7.83
C GLN A 264 17.05 36.50 -8.78
N TYR A 265 15.94 36.26 -9.47
CA TYR A 265 15.32 37.20 -10.41
C TYR A 265 14.36 38.18 -9.72
N LEU A 266 14.02 37.94 -8.44
CA LEU A 266 13.25 38.89 -7.65
C LEU A 266 14.07 40.16 -7.37
N ALA A 267 13.38 41.30 -7.26
CA ALA A 267 14.01 42.58 -6.96
C ALA A 267 14.90 42.49 -5.70
N ALA A 268 16.06 43.16 -5.73
CA ALA A 268 17.05 43.10 -4.66
C ALA A 268 16.46 43.43 -3.28
N GLU A 269 15.61 44.46 -3.22
CA GLU A 269 14.91 44.86 -2.01
C GLU A 269 14.01 43.76 -1.43
N THR A 270 13.30 43.01 -2.29
CA THR A 270 12.46 41.87 -1.88
C THR A 270 13.31 40.73 -1.29
N ARG A 271 14.50 40.49 -1.86
CA ARG A 271 15.45 39.47 -1.36
C ARG A 271 16.05 39.89 -0.01
N ASP A 272 16.39 41.16 0.17
CA ASP A 272 16.94 41.68 1.43
C ASP A 272 15.90 41.66 2.56
N GLN A 273 14.63 41.85 2.23
CA GLN A 273 13.53 41.71 3.20
C GLN A 273 13.24 40.24 3.53
N TYR A 274 13.39 39.32 2.57
CA TYR A 274 13.34 37.88 2.85
C TYR A 274 14.42 37.47 3.86
N ALA A 275 15.65 37.90 3.63
CA ALA A 275 16.78 37.59 4.50
C ALA A 275 16.63 38.14 5.93
N ARG A 276 15.91 39.27 6.09
CA ARG A 276 15.62 39.90 7.37
C ARG A 276 14.39 39.34 8.09
N GLY A 277 13.57 38.54 7.41
CA GLY A 277 12.30 38.03 7.94
C GLY A 277 11.14 39.04 7.89
N ASP A 278 11.31 40.15 7.18
CA ASP A 278 10.30 41.22 7.08
C ASP A 278 9.18 40.89 6.07
N LEU A 279 9.32 39.78 5.34
CA LEU A 279 8.43 39.42 4.22
C LEU A 279 7.03 39.03 4.68
N ASP A 280 6.88 38.46 5.88
CA ASP A 280 5.55 38.11 6.43
C ASP A 280 4.69 39.36 6.64
N ASN A 281 5.28 40.43 7.20
CA ASN A 281 4.60 41.71 7.40
C ASN A 281 4.22 42.36 6.05
N ARG A 282 5.11 42.31 5.06
CA ARG A 282 4.85 42.85 3.72
C ARG A 282 3.81 42.04 2.95
N VAL A 283 3.73 40.73 3.15
CA VAL A 283 2.65 39.89 2.61
C VAL A 283 1.32 40.31 3.22
N GLU A 284 1.26 40.57 4.53
CA GLU A 284 0.03 41.08 5.18
C GLU A 284 -0.40 42.45 4.64
N GLU A 285 0.55 43.36 4.43
CA GLU A 285 0.30 44.68 3.80
C GLU A 285 -0.22 44.53 2.37
N VAL A 286 0.43 43.73 1.52
CA VAL A 286 -0.02 43.50 0.14
C VAL A 286 -1.37 42.77 0.10
N LEU A 287 -1.63 41.84 1.01
CA LEU A 287 -2.95 41.21 1.14
C LEU A 287 -4.02 42.23 1.54
N GLN A 288 -3.68 43.23 2.36
CA GLN A 288 -4.57 44.34 2.68
C GLN A 288 -4.82 45.22 1.45
N GLU A 289 -3.78 45.57 0.69
CA GLU A 289 -3.92 46.30 -0.57
C GLU A 289 -4.79 45.54 -1.58
N ILE A 290 -4.62 44.22 -1.70
CA ILE A 290 -5.48 43.37 -2.56
C ILE A 290 -6.94 43.39 -2.08
N ARG A 291 -7.19 43.36 -0.76
CA ARG A 291 -8.54 43.51 -0.20
C ARG A 291 -9.14 44.87 -0.55
N ASP A 292 -8.34 45.93 -0.48
CA ASP A 292 -8.76 47.30 -0.77
C ASP A 292 -8.97 47.55 -2.28
N LEU A 293 -8.26 46.80 -3.13
CA LEU A 293 -8.42 46.77 -4.59
C LEU A 293 -9.63 45.93 -5.05
N SER A 294 -10.33 45.24 -4.15
CA SER A 294 -11.56 44.51 -4.48
C SER A 294 -12.68 45.51 -4.80
N ILE A 295 -12.79 45.90 -6.07
CA ILE A 295 -13.87 46.75 -6.61
C ILE A 295 -15.24 46.05 -6.52
N ALA A 296 -15.28 44.74 -6.26
CA ALA A 296 -16.49 44.05 -5.81
C ALA A 296 -16.58 44.12 -4.29
N GLY A 297 -17.33 45.11 -3.79
CA GLY A 297 -17.83 45.08 -2.42
C GLY A 297 -18.62 43.80 -2.20
N THR A 298 -18.45 43.22 -1.02
CA THR A 298 -19.40 42.27 -0.43
C THR A 298 -20.83 42.78 -0.62
N VAL A 299 -21.62 42.05 -1.41
CA VAL A 299 -23.07 41.89 -1.22
C VAL A 299 -23.32 40.43 -0.97
#